data_AF-A0A7H4PBM9-F1
#
_entry.id   AF-A0A7H4PBM9-F1
#
_cell.length_a   1.000
_cell.length_b   1.000
_cell.length_c   1.000
_cell.angle_alpha   90.00
_cell.angle_beta   90.00
_cell.angle_gamma   90.00
#
_symmetry.space_group_name_H-M   'P 1'
#
loop_
_entity.id
_entity.type
_entity.pdbx_description
1 polymer ?
#
loop_
_entity_poly.entity_id
_entity_poly.type
_entity_poly.pdbx_seq_one_letter_code
_entity_poly.pdbx_strand_id
1 'polypeptide(L)'
;MGPETPLGEPKNKYMELGPRDKVSQAFWHEWRKGNTIPTPRGDVVYLDLRHLGEKKLLERLPFICELSKAYVGVDPVKDPIPVRPTAHYTMGGIETTSSVKPASKGYLPWGECSSVGLHGANRLGSNSLAELVVFGRLAGEQAMQRATEAGEANSAALDAQVVDIENRLKDLVNQEGNENWAKIRDEMGLSMEEGCGIYRTPELMQKTVDKLAELQERFKRRAYHRHLQRVSIPTCCTPSNWAMA
;
A
#
# COMPACT_ATOMS: atom_id res chain seq x y z
N MET A 1 -3.13 24.01 -10.74
CA MET A 1 -3.44 25.35 -10.20
C MET A 1 -4.60 25.89 -11.02
N GLY A 2 -5.72 26.23 -10.38
CA GLY A 2 -6.86 26.84 -11.09
C GLY A 2 -6.49 28.19 -11.74
N PRO A 3 -7.41 28.81 -12.50
CA PRO A 3 -7.16 30.09 -13.16
C PRO A 3 -6.63 31.14 -12.17
N GLU A 4 -5.77 32.05 -12.65
CA GLU A 4 -5.20 33.12 -11.81
C GLU A 4 -6.32 33.96 -11.18
N THR A 5 -6.16 34.29 -9.89
CA THR A 5 -7.14 35.15 -9.20
C THR A 5 -6.72 36.58 -9.45
N PRO A 6 -7.63 37.49 -9.85
CA PRO A 6 -7.31 38.91 -9.92
C PRO A 6 -6.73 39.42 -8.59
N LEU A 7 -5.73 40.29 -8.66
CA LEU A 7 -5.11 40.93 -7.50
C LEU A 7 -6.19 41.65 -6.66
N GLY A 8 -6.23 41.38 -5.35
CA GLY A 8 -7.13 42.05 -4.41
C GLY A 8 -8.40 41.26 -4.02
N GLU A 9 -8.70 40.14 -4.67
CA GLU A 9 -9.83 39.27 -4.32
C GLU A 9 -9.33 37.87 -3.92
N PRO A 10 -9.04 37.60 -2.63
CA PRO A 10 -8.72 36.25 -2.19
C PRO A 10 -9.94 35.33 -2.37
N LYS A 11 -9.99 34.60 -3.50
CA LYS A 11 -10.99 33.55 -3.75
C LYS A 11 -10.45 32.22 -3.25
N ASN A 12 -11.31 31.46 -2.57
CA ASN A 12 -10.97 30.13 -2.08
C ASN A 12 -10.71 29.21 -3.29
N LYS A 13 -9.43 28.95 -3.56
CA LYS A 13 -8.96 28.42 -4.85
C LYS A 13 -8.92 26.90 -4.95
N TYR A 14 -9.36 26.22 -3.90
CA TYR A 14 -9.05 24.81 -3.69
C TYR A 14 -10.34 24.05 -3.39
N MET A 15 -11.12 23.80 -4.45
CA MET A 15 -12.11 22.74 -4.48
C MET A 15 -11.37 21.40 -4.71
N GLU A 16 -11.73 20.63 -5.73
CA GLU A 16 -11.09 19.36 -6.10
C GLU A 16 -9.59 19.46 -6.48
N LEU A 17 -9.07 20.67 -6.70
CA LEU A 17 -7.66 20.93 -7.00
C LEU A 17 -6.79 21.21 -5.76
N GLY A 18 -7.33 21.03 -4.56
CA GLY A 18 -6.59 21.17 -3.31
C GLY A 18 -5.55 20.05 -3.08
N PRO A 19 -4.74 20.16 -2.01
CA PRO A 19 -3.84 19.09 -1.58
C PRO A 19 -4.59 17.76 -1.37
N ARG A 20 -3.94 16.64 -1.72
CA ARG A 20 -4.55 15.29 -1.66
C ARG A 20 -5.04 14.92 -0.25
N ASP A 21 -4.34 15.37 0.79
CA ASP A 21 -4.74 15.18 2.19
C ASP A 21 -6.05 15.91 2.50
N LYS A 22 -6.23 17.14 1.99
CA LYS A 22 -7.46 17.93 2.18
C LYS A 22 -8.65 17.34 1.45
N VAL A 23 -8.46 16.87 0.21
CA VAL A 23 -9.53 16.19 -0.54
C VAL A 23 -9.92 14.88 0.14
N SER A 24 -8.97 14.13 0.67
CA SER A 24 -9.25 12.90 1.43
C SER A 24 -9.99 13.19 2.75
N GLN A 25 -9.60 14.25 3.47
CA GLN A 25 -10.32 14.71 4.66
C GLN A 25 -11.75 15.14 4.34
N ALA A 26 -11.98 15.81 3.20
CA ALA A 26 -13.31 16.19 2.75
C ALA A 26 -14.22 14.98 2.55
N PHE A 27 -13.72 13.90 1.93
CA PHE A 27 -14.46 12.63 1.83
C PHE A 27 -14.89 12.12 3.21
N TRP A 28 -13.99 12.12 4.19
CA TRP A 28 -14.32 11.66 5.54
C TRP A 28 -15.44 12.49 6.18
N HIS A 29 -15.42 13.81 6.01
CA HIS A 29 -16.50 14.67 6.51
C HIS A 29 -17.84 14.41 5.83
N GLU A 30 -17.86 14.21 4.52
CA GLU A 30 -19.09 13.87 3.79
C GLU A 30 -19.62 12.48 4.16
N TRP A 31 -18.72 11.51 4.37
CA TRP A 31 -19.06 10.19 4.88
C TRP A 31 -19.73 10.28 6.26
N ARG A 32 -19.15 11.06 7.18
CA ARG A 32 -19.72 11.29 8.52
C ARG A 32 -21.07 12.00 8.51
N LYS A 33 -21.35 12.82 7.50
CA LYS A 33 -22.66 13.47 7.29
C LYS A 33 -23.70 12.54 6.65
N GLY A 34 -23.28 11.37 6.13
CA GLY A 34 -24.15 10.46 5.39
C GLY A 34 -24.40 10.87 3.93
N ASN A 35 -23.52 11.71 3.37
CA ASN A 35 -23.65 12.22 2.00
C ASN A 35 -22.95 11.34 0.94
N THR A 36 -22.39 10.21 1.35
CA THR A 36 -21.76 9.22 0.47
C THR A 36 -22.77 8.20 -0.07
N ILE A 37 -22.43 7.53 -1.16
CA ILE A 37 -23.26 6.47 -1.75
C ILE A 37 -22.80 5.11 -1.22
N PRO A 38 -23.68 4.30 -0.60
CA PRO A 38 -23.31 2.97 -0.14
C PRO A 38 -23.15 2.00 -1.32
N THR A 39 -22.13 1.15 -1.25
CA THR A 39 -21.91 0.05 -2.19
C THR A 39 -21.55 -1.23 -1.44
N PRO A 40 -21.65 -2.43 -2.05
CA PRO A 40 -21.17 -3.67 -1.43
C PRO A 40 -19.69 -3.66 -1.03
N ARG A 41 -18.89 -2.70 -1.55
CA ARG A 41 -17.45 -2.56 -1.30
C ARG A 41 -17.12 -1.38 -0.38
N GLY A 42 -18.14 -0.79 0.24
CA GLY A 42 -18.04 0.39 1.11
C GLY A 42 -18.56 1.67 0.46
N ASP A 43 -18.65 2.72 1.26
CA ASP A 43 -19.21 4.00 0.84
C ASP A 43 -18.26 4.77 -0.09
N VAL A 44 -18.82 5.41 -1.11
CA VAL A 44 -18.07 6.10 -2.16
C VAL A 44 -18.61 7.51 -2.41
N VAL A 45 -17.79 8.31 -3.09
CA VAL A 45 -18.23 9.51 -3.81
C VAL A 45 -17.98 9.30 -5.30
N TYR A 46 -18.53 10.17 -6.14
CA TYR A 46 -18.39 10.07 -7.58
C TYR A 46 -17.32 11.01 -8.13
N LEU A 47 -16.41 10.47 -8.93
CA LEU A 47 -15.51 11.22 -9.80
C LEU A 47 -16.18 11.40 -11.18
N ASP A 48 -16.62 12.61 -11.48
CA ASP A 48 -17.26 12.94 -12.76
C ASP A 48 -16.28 13.58 -13.74
N LEU A 49 -15.99 12.88 -14.83
CA LEU A 49 -15.07 13.33 -15.89
C LEU A 49 -15.79 13.71 -17.20
N ARG A 50 -17.12 13.61 -17.25
CA ARG A 50 -17.91 13.76 -18.49
C ARG A 50 -17.80 15.15 -19.09
N HIS A 51 -17.61 16.16 -18.24
CA HIS A 51 -17.37 17.55 -18.62
C HIS A 51 -16.11 17.74 -19.51
N LEU A 52 -15.18 16.79 -19.53
CA LEU A 52 -13.98 16.85 -20.39
C LEU A 52 -14.26 16.46 -21.85
N GLY A 53 -15.35 15.72 -22.10
CA GLY A 53 -15.73 15.21 -23.42
C GLY A 53 -14.93 13.96 -23.84
N GLU A 54 -15.59 13.08 -24.59
CA GLU A 54 -15.06 11.77 -25.01
C GLU A 54 -13.68 11.86 -25.68
N LYS A 55 -13.53 12.77 -26.65
CA LYS A 55 -12.26 12.94 -27.38
C LYS A 55 -11.08 13.18 -26.44
N LYS A 56 -11.25 14.06 -25.45
CA LYS A 56 -10.17 14.40 -24.50
C LYS A 56 -9.89 13.27 -23.53
N LEU A 57 -10.94 12.55 -23.10
CA LEU A 57 -10.78 11.39 -22.23
C LEU A 57 -9.97 10.29 -22.91
N LEU A 58 -10.30 9.95 -24.16
CA LEU A 58 -9.59 8.90 -24.91
C LEU A 58 -8.18 9.32 -25.32
N GLU A 59 -7.93 10.61 -25.56
CA GLU A 59 -6.59 11.10 -25.90
C GLU A 59 -5.67 11.24 -24.68
N ARG A 60 -6.17 11.77 -23.55
CA ARG A 60 -5.34 12.20 -22.41
C ARG A 60 -5.45 11.30 -21.19
N LEU A 61 -6.54 10.56 -21.05
CA LEU A 61 -6.81 9.69 -19.90
C LEU A 61 -7.23 8.26 -20.33
N PRO A 62 -6.63 7.64 -21.37
CA PRO A 62 -7.11 6.35 -21.88
C PRO A 62 -7.09 5.26 -20.80
N PHE A 63 -6.04 5.25 -19.96
CA PHE A 63 -5.91 4.29 -18.88
C PHE A 63 -7.05 4.36 -17.85
N ILE A 64 -7.54 5.56 -17.50
CA ILE A 64 -8.67 5.63 -16.54
C ILE A 64 -9.95 5.08 -17.16
N CYS A 65 -10.15 5.31 -18.46
CA CYS A 65 -11.29 4.79 -19.21
C CYS A 65 -11.25 3.26 -19.29
N GLU A 66 -10.11 2.68 -19.62
CA GLU A 66 -9.91 1.24 -19.70
C GLU A 66 -10.10 0.57 -18.34
N LEU A 67 -9.45 1.07 -17.29
CA LEU A 67 -9.53 0.48 -15.95
C LEU A 67 -10.94 0.59 -15.36
N SER A 68 -11.63 1.72 -15.57
CA SER A 68 -13.01 1.88 -15.07
C SER A 68 -13.97 0.91 -15.75
N LYS A 69 -13.81 0.70 -17.06
CA LYS A 69 -14.63 -0.26 -17.81
C LYS A 69 -14.33 -1.70 -17.39
N ALA A 70 -13.05 -2.07 -17.30
CA ALA A 70 -12.62 -3.44 -17.04
C ALA A 70 -12.91 -3.90 -15.60
N TYR A 71 -12.68 -3.04 -14.60
CA TYR A 71 -12.72 -3.45 -13.19
C TYR A 71 -13.94 -2.95 -12.41
N VAL A 72 -14.58 -1.89 -12.89
CA VAL A 72 -15.74 -1.26 -12.23
C VAL A 72 -17.01 -1.38 -13.08
N GLY A 73 -16.87 -1.69 -14.37
CA GLY A 73 -18.00 -1.76 -15.31
C GLY A 73 -18.60 -0.39 -15.64
N VAL A 74 -17.83 0.69 -15.46
CA VAL A 74 -18.29 2.07 -15.68
C VAL A 74 -17.56 2.67 -16.87
N ASP A 75 -18.32 3.29 -17.80
CA ASP A 75 -17.75 4.11 -18.87
C ASP A 75 -17.64 5.57 -18.42
N PRO A 76 -16.42 6.11 -18.17
CA PRO A 76 -16.27 7.48 -17.66
C PRO A 76 -16.74 8.58 -18.62
N VAL A 77 -16.98 8.23 -19.89
CA VAL A 77 -17.57 9.13 -20.88
C VAL A 77 -19.06 9.36 -20.60
N LYS A 78 -19.75 8.39 -20.00
CA LYS A 78 -21.21 8.37 -19.83
C LYS A 78 -21.64 8.51 -18.37
N ASP A 79 -20.91 7.86 -17.48
CA ASP A 79 -21.26 7.71 -16.08
C ASP A 79 -20.09 8.06 -15.15
N PRO A 80 -20.36 8.60 -13.95
CA PRO A 80 -19.31 8.92 -13.00
C PRO A 80 -18.68 7.67 -12.36
N ILE A 81 -17.39 7.74 -12.04
CA ILE A 81 -16.63 6.63 -11.46
C ILE A 81 -16.80 6.65 -9.92
N PRO A 82 -17.21 5.54 -9.27
CA PRO A 82 -17.23 5.46 -7.82
C PRO A 82 -15.80 5.42 -7.28
N VAL A 83 -15.45 6.34 -6.38
CA VAL A 83 -14.12 6.48 -5.79
C VAL A 83 -14.20 6.70 -4.29
N ARG A 84 -13.14 6.30 -3.59
CA ARG A 84 -12.94 6.61 -2.17
C ARG A 84 -11.44 6.70 -1.87
N PRO A 85 -11.02 7.46 -0.85
CA PRO A 85 -9.65 7.42 -0.38
C PRO A 85 -9.26 6.02 0.09
N THR A 86 -8.03 5.62 -0.22
CA THR A 86 -7.43 4.36 0.21
C THR A 86 -6.01 4.60 0.71
N ALA A 87 -5.47 3.65 1.47
CA ALA A 87 -4.03 3.60 1.72
C ALA A 87 -3.29 3.53 0.36
N HIS A 88 -2.20 4.29 0.21
CA HIS A 88 -1.51 4.44 -1.07
C HIS A 88 0.00 4.30 -0.99
N TYR A 89 0.64 4.83 0.04
CA TYR A 89 2.09 4.82 0.18
C TYR A 89 2.49 4.70 1.65
N THR A 90 3.54 3.94 1.92
CA THR A 90 4.06 3.73 3.28
C THR A 90 5.32 4.55 3.49
N MET A 91 5.23 5.61 4.32
CA MET A 91 6.40 6.45 4.65
C MET A 91 7.30 5.82 5.72
N GLY A 92 6.72 5.02 6.62
CA GLY A 92 7.50 4.25 7.60
C GLY A 92 8.18 3.05 6.94
N GLY A 93 9.04 2.37 7.68
CA GLY A 93 9.76 1.22 7.15
C GLY A 93 10.94 0.86 8.03
N ILE A 94 11.86 0.08 7.47
CA ILE A 94 13.12 -0.25 8.14
C ILE A 94 13.91 1.05 8.32
N GLU A 95 14.18 1.43 9.56
CA GLU A 95 14.91 2.65 9.86
C GLU A 95 16.31 2.61 9.24
N THR A 96 16.64 3.68 8.53
CA THR A 96 17.93 3.84 7.88
C THR A 96 18.48 5.22 8.19
N THR A 97 19.78 5.28 8.45
CA THR A 97 20.48 6.54 8.53
C THR A 97 20.76 7.06 7.12
N SER A 98 20.65 8.37 6.91
CA SER A 98 21.10 9.03 5.68
C SER A 98 22.61 8.87 5.44
N SER A 99 23.37 8.48 6.46
CA SER A 99 24.73 8.01 6.27
C SER A 99 24.71 6.71 5.46
N VAL A 100 25.35 6.78 4.30
CA VAL A 100 25.71 5.74 3.32
C VAL A 100 26.54 4.59 3.94
N LYS A 101 26.61 4.50 5.26
CA LYS A 101 27.27 3.40 5.94
C LYS A 101 26.23 2.30 6.10
N PRO A 102 26.50 1.07 5.66
CA PRO A 102 25.60 -0.04 5.94
C PRO A 102 25.31 -0.05 7.43
N ALA A 103 24.03 -0.13 7.81
CA ALA A 103 23.70 -0.52 9.17
C ALA A 103 24.59 -1.73 9.50
N SER A 104 25.18 -1.77 10.68
CA SER A 104 26.33 -2.59 11.11
C SER A 104 26.20 -4.12 10.91
N LYS A 105 25.16 -4.58 10.21
CA LYS A 105 24.77 -5.95 9.91
C LYS A 105 24.58 -6.25 8.42
N GLY A 106 24.99 -5.38 7.50
CA GLY A 106 24.99 -5.67 6.05
C GLY A 106 23.63 -5.57 5.36
N TYR A 107 22.66 -4.89 5.97
CA TYR A 107 21.36 -4.61 5.35
C TYR A 107 21.38 -3.27 4.61
N LEU A 108 20.81 -3.26 3.40
CA LEU A 108 20.66 -2.07 2.55
C LEU A 108 19.19 -1.91 2.14
N PRO A 109 18.26 -1.58 3.06
CA PRO A 109 16.86 -1.39 2.71
C PRO A 109 16.69 -0.01 2.07
N TRP A 110 16.15 0.02 0.85
CA TRP A 110 15.92 1.24 0.07
C TRP A 110 14.59 1.18 -0.68
N GLY A 111 13.99 2.35 -0.92
CA GLY A 111 12.66 2.48 -1.51
C GLY A 111 11.56 2.45 -0.45
N GLU A 112 10.33 2.09 -0.85
CA GLU A 112 9.15 2.15 0.05
C GLU A 112 9.25 1.21 1.28
N CYS A 113 10.18 0.26 1.31
CA CYS A 113 10.40 -0.59 2.49
C CYS A 113 11.24 0.08 3.58
N SER A 114 11.87 1.22 3.30
CA SER A 114 12.77 1.90 4.23
C SER A 114 12.21 3.23 4.73
N SER A 115 12.66 3.62 5.90
CA SER A 115 12.43 4.95 6.47
C SER A 115 13.76 5.70 6.46
N VAL A 116 14.04 6.38 5.34
CA VAL A 116 15.23 7.24 5.14
C VAL A 116 15.04 8.66 5.68
N GLY A 117 13.84 8.98 6.18
CA GLY A 117 13.47 10.30 6.69
C GLY A 117 13.15 11.34 5.61
N LEU A 118 13.43 11.07 4.33
CA LEU A 118 13.21 12.00 3.20
C LEU A 118 11.77 12.50 3.10
N HIS A 119 10.79 11.60 3.27
CA HIS A 119 9.38 11.92 3.08
C HIS A 119 8.70 12.53 4.31
N GLY A 120 9.37 12.51 5.47
CA GLY A 120 8.73 12.84 6.75
C GLY A 120 7.40 12.11 6.93
N ALA A 121 6.36 12.83 7.35
CA ALA A 121 5.02 12.29 7.54
C ALA A 121 4.11 12.36 6.29
N ASN A 122 4.53 13.04 5.22
CA ASN A 122 3.72 13.22 4.02
C ASN A 122 4.59 13.35 2.77
N ARG A 123 4.65 12.28 1.97
CA ARG A 123 5.44 12.21 0.74
C ARG A 123 4.85 13.12 -0.34
N LEU A 124 5.69 13.98 -0.92
CA LEU A 124 5.31 14.78 -2.10
C LEU A 124 5.07 13.87 -3.32
N GLY A 125 3.99 14.12 -4.05
CA GLY A 125 3.62 13.35 -5.23
C GLY A 125 4.78 13.20 -6.23
N SER A 126 4.88 12.04 -6.88
CA SER A 126 5.92 11.68 -7.86
C SER A 126 7.36 11.48 -7.32
N ASN A 127 7.63 11.75 -6.04
CA ASN A 127 8.98 11.56 -5.49
C ASN A 127 9.42 10.11 -5.18
N SER A 128 8.51 9.14 -4.95
CA SER A 128 8.87 7.75 -4.63
C SER A 128 9.61 7.02 -5.75
N LEU A 129 9.30 7.31 -7.02
CA LEU A 129 10.03 6.71 -8.14
C LEU A 129 11.42 7.33 -8.27
N ALA A 130 11.53 8.65 -8.07
CA ALA A 130 12.82 9.33 -8.04
C ALA A 130 13.68 8.82 -6.88
N GLU A 131 13.09 8.66 -5.69
CA GLU A 131 13.72 8.02 -4.54
C GLU A 131 14.23 6.62 -4.90
N LEU A 132 13.38 5.76 -5.46
CA LEU A 132 13.77 4.41 -5.85
C LEU A 132 14.97 4.40 -6.80
N VAL A 133 15.00 5.28 -7.80
CA VAL A 133 16.11 5.34 -8.77
C VAL A 133 17.40 5.85 -8.10
N VAL A 134 17.31 6.92 -7.32
CA VAL A 134 18.48 7.53 -6.65
C VAL A 134 19.06 6.59 -5.60
N PHE A 135 18.24 6.13 -4.67
CA PHE A 135 18.71 5.24 -3.61
C PHE A 135 18.97 3.83 -4.11
N GLY A 136 18.29 3.36 -5.16
CA GLY A 136 18.58 2.07 -5.79
C GLY A 136 19.98 2.03 -6.41
N ARG A 137 20.41 3.11 -7.06
CA ARG A 137 21.79 3.25 -7.52
C ARG A 137 22.78 3.22 -6.34
N LEU A 138 22.51 4.03 -5.32
CA LEU A 138 23.37 4.11 -4.13
C LEU A 138 23.46 2.76 -3.40
N ALA A 139 22.35 2.04 -3.32
CA ALA A 139 22.26 0.69 -2.78
C ALA A 139 23.17 -0.28 -3.56
N GLY A 140 23.13 -0.21 -4.89
CA GLY A 140 23.97 -1.04 -5.75
C GLY A 140 25.46 -0.76 -5.57
N GLU A 141 25.85 0.51 -5.48
CA GLU A 141 27.24 0.92 -5.23
C GLU A 141 27.73 0.40 -3.85
N GLN A 142 26.90 0.51 -2.81
CA GLN A 142 27.21 -0.04 -1.49
C GLN A 142 27.25 -1.56 -1.45
N ALA A 143 26.33 -2.23 -2.16
CA ALA A 143 26.29 -3.68 -2.25
C ALA A 143 27.55 -4.22 -2.94
N MET A 144 28.01 -3.53 -4.00
CA MET A 144 29.27 -3.84 -4.68
C MET A 144 30.46 -3.71 -3.73
N GLN A 145 30.60 -2.56 -3.05
CA GLN A 145 31.68 -2.34 -2.09
C GLN A 145 31.66 -3.40 -0.98
N ARG A 146 30.47 -3.65 -0.41
CA ARG A 146 30.29 -4.64 0.65
C ARG A 146 30.67 -6.04 0.18
N ALA A 147 30.35 -6.42 -1.06
CA ALA A 147 30.71 -7.71 -1.62
C ALA A 147 32.22 -7.89 -1.77
N THR A 148 32.96 -6.82 -2.08
CA THR A 148 34.44 -6.83 -2.12
C THR A 148 35.07 -6.92 -0.72
N GLU A 149 34.44 -6.31 0.28
CA GLU A 149 34.93 -6.29 1.67
C GLU A 149 34.40 -7.47 2.53
N ALA A 150 33.47 -8.27 2.00
CA ALA A 150 32.89 -9.39 2.72
C ALA A 150 33.89 -10.53 2.87
N GLY A 151 34.20 -10.87 4.11
CA GLY A 151 34.86 -12.13 4.45
C GLY A 151 33.92 -13.33 4.27
N GLU A 152 34.47 -14.52 4.44
CA GLU A 152 33.71 -15.77 4.38
C GLU A 152 32.55 -15.77 5.36
N ALA A 153 31.39 -16.25 4.90
CA ALA A 153 30.25 -16.47 5.76
C ALA A 153 30.53 -17.65 6.71
N ASN A 154 29.99 -17.57 7.93
CA ASN A 154 30.02 -18.69 8.86
C ASN A 154 29.00 -19.75 8.40
N SER A 155 29.47 -20.73 7.61
CA SER A 155 28.65 -21.81 7.05
C SER A 155 27.89 -22.58 8.11
N ALA A 156 28.53 -22.93 9.23
CA ALA A 156 27.87 -23.65 10.32
C ALA A 156 26.71 -22.83 10.93
N ALA A 157 26.86 -21.51 11.05
CA ALA A 157 25.78 -20.64 11.51
C ALA A 157 24.64 -20.51 10.48
N LEU A 158 24.95 -20.55 9.19
CA LEU A 158 23.93 -20.57 8.12
C LEU A 158 23.17 -21.89 8.11
N ASP A 159 23.85 -23.03 8.20
CA ASP A 159 23.23 -24.36 8.25
C ASP A 159 22.29 -24.48 9.45
N ALA A 160 22.70 -23.98 10.62
CA ALA A 160 21.85 -23.93 11.80
C ALA A 160 20.58 -23.07 11.57
N GLN A 161 20.69 -21.94 10.87
CA GLN A 161 19.54 -21.10 10.52
C GLN A 161 18.61 -21.80 9.52
N VAL A 162 19.15 -22.53 8.53
CA VAL A 162 18.36 -23.30 7.57
C VAL A 162 17.53 -24.35 8.32
N VAL A 163 18.15 -25.10 9.22
CA VAL A 163 17.44 -26.12 10.02
C VAL A 163 16.34 -25.47 10.90
N ASP A 164 16.61 -24.33 11.54
CA ASP A 164 15.58 -23.60 12.30
C ASP A 164 14.39 -23.18 11.43
N ILE A 165 14.66 -22.61 10.25
CA ILE A 165 13.63 -22.17 9.30
C ILE A 165 12.81 -23.36 8.82
N GLU A 166 13.45 -24.47 8.45
CA GLU A 166 12.76 -25.69 8.03
C GLU A 166 11.84 -26.23 9.13
N ASN A 167 12.31 -26.25 10.37
CA ASN A 167 11.50 -26.70 11.51
C ASN A 167 10.30 -25.78 11.73
N ARG A 168 10.51 -24.46 11.72
CA ARG A 168 9.42 -23.47 11.86
C ARG A 168 8.38 -23.58 10.74
N LEU A 169 8.81 -23.87 9.50
CA LEU A 169 7.89 -24.10 8.38
C LEU A 169 7.14 -25.42 8.52
N LYS A 170 7.80 -26.49 8.98
CA LYS A 170 7.14 -27.77 9.27
C LYS A 170 6.09 -27.60 10.37
N ASP A 171 6.43 -26.91 11.45
CA ASP A 171 5.52 -26.61 12.56
C ASP A 171 4.32 -25.78 12.06
N LEU A 172 4.57 -24.77 11.21
CA LEU A 172 3.52 -23.95 10.60
C LEU A 172 2.54 -24.78 9.78
N VAL A 173 3.06 -25.68 8.93
CA VAL A 173 2.24 -26.49 8.01
C VAL A 173 1.49 -27.59 8.76
N ASN A 174 2.07 -28.12 9.82
CA ASN A 174 1.47 -29.17 10.66
C ASN A 174 0.64 -28.60 11.81
N GLN A 175 0.53 -27.27 11.92
CA GLN A 175 -0.20 -26.63 13.00
C GLN A 175 -1.69 -26.98 12.94
N GLU A 176 -2.14 -27.73 13.95
CA GLU A 176 -3.55 -27.95 14.20
C GLU A 176 -4.14 -26.74 14.95
N GLY A 177 -5.28 -26.28 14.48
CA GLY A 177 -5.93 -25.09 15.01
C GLY A 177 -7.37 -24.99 14.51
N ASN A 178 -8.09 -23.99 14.98
CA ASN A 178 -9.48 -23.73 14.59
C ASN A 178 -9.70 -22.32 14.04
N GLU A 179 -8.66 -21.49 14.00
CA GLU A 179 -8.72 -20.14 13.44
C GLU A 179 -8.37 -20.13 11.95
N ASN A 180 -9.11 -19.33 11.18
CA ASN A 180 -8.86 -19.14 9.76
C ASN A 180 -8.01 -17.89 9.54
N TRP A 181 -6.80 -18.05 9.00
CA TRP A 181 -5.86 -16.95 8.80
C TRP A 181 -6.38 -15.87 7.83
N ALA A 182 -7.21 -16.23 6.84
CA ALA A 182 -7.83 -15.27 5.93
C ALA A 182 -8.84 -14.38 6.68
N LYS A 183 -9.64 -14.97 7.59
CA LYS A 183 -10.55 -14.18 8.45
C LYS A 183 -9.77 -13.24 9.37
N ILE A 184 -8.69 -13.71 9.98
CA ILE A 184 -7.82 -12.87 10.82
C ILE A 184 -7.25 -11.71 10.02
N ARG A 185 -6.76 -11.96 8.80
CA ARG A 185 -6.25 -10.91 7.90
C ARG A 185 -7.34 -9.88 7.57
N ASP A 186 -8.55 -10.35 7.26
CA ASP A 186 -9.66 -9.45 6.89
C ASP A 186 -10.11 -8.61 8.10
N GLU A 187 -10.21 -9.21 9.30
CA GLU A 187 -10.49 -8.49 10.55
C GLU A 187 -9.40 -7.46 10.88
N MET A 188 -8.13 -7.81 10.66
CA MET A 188 -7.00 -6.90 10.82
C MET A 188 -7.12 -5.71 9.86
N GLY A 189 -7.43 -5.98 8.58
CA GLY A 189 -7.61 -4.94 7.56
C GLY A 189 -8.70 -3.95 7.94
N LEU A 190 -9.87 -4.45 8.34
CA LEU A 190 -11.00 -3.62 8.79
C LEU A 190 -10.64 -2.79 10.02
N SER A 191 -9.99 -3.38 11.03
CA SER A 191 -9.60 -2.67 12.24
C SER A 191 -8.56 -1.56 11.98
N MET A 192 -7.65 -1.78 11.03
CA MET A 192 -6.67 -0.78 10.60
C MET A 192 -7.33 0.35 9.82
N GLU A 193 -8.29 0.05 8.95
CA GLU A 193 -9.06 1.05 8.21
C GLU A 193 -9.89 1.95 9.14
N GLU A 194 -10.51 1.37 10.17
CA GLU A 194 -11.30 2.09 11.17
C GLU A 194 -10.46 2.98 12.08
N GLY A 195 -9.39 2.44 12.69
CA GLY A 195 -8.65 3.15 13.74
C GLY A 195 -7.40 3.90 13.29
N CYS A 196 -6.83 3.52 12.14
CA CYS A 196 -5.59 4.09 11.60
C CYS A 196 -5.78 4.80 10.25
N GLY A 197 -7.02 5.12 9.89
CA GLY A 197 -7.39 5.84 8.66
C GLY A 197 -6.97 7.32 8.62
N ILE A 198 -7.73 8.12 7.87
CA ILE A 198 -7.46 9.56 7.63
C ILE A 198 -7.54 10.37 8.92
N TYR A 199 -8.60 10.14 9.70
CA TYR A 199 -8.79 10.74 11.01
C TYR A 199 -8.59 9.68 12.09
N ARG A 200 -7.93 10.07 13.18
CA ARG A 200 -7.53 9.19 14.26
C ARG A 200 -7.84 9.86 15.57
N THR A 201 -8.46 9.13 16.49
CA THR A 201 -8.64 9.56 17.88
C THR A 201 -7.94 8.58 18.80
N PRO A 202 -7.52 9.00 20.01
CA PRO A 202 -6.89 8.10 20.97
C PRO A 202 -7.72 6.83 21.23
N GLU A 203 -9.04 6.97 21.33
CA GLU A 203 -9.96 5.88 21.63
C GLU A 203 -10.03 4.86 20.48
N LEU A 204 -10.13 5.35 19.23
CA LEU A 204 -10.14 4.48 18.05
C LEU A 204 -8.80 3.76 17.87
N MET A 205 -7.69 4.48 18.05
CA MET A 205 -6.36 3.88 17.95
C MET A 205 -6.14 2.83 19.04
N GLN A 206 -6.54 3.10 20.29
CA GLN A 206 -6.43 2.13 21.38
C GLN A 206 -7.26 0.88 21.09
N LYS A 207 -8.51 1.03 20.63
CA LYS A 207 -9.35 -0.09 20.22
C LYS A 207 -8.66 -0.94 19.14
N THR A 208 -8.01 -0.32 18.16
CA THR A 208 -7.26 -1.04 17.13
C THR A 208 -6.04 -1.76 17.70
N VAL A 209 -5.29 -1.14 18.62
CA VAL A 209 -4.16 -1.81 19.31
C VAL A 209 -4.64 -3.06 20.05
N ASP A 210 -5.72 -2.94 20.82
CA ASP A 210 -6.29 -4.06 21.57
C ASP A 210 -6.76 -5.18 20.64
N LYS A 211 -7.40 -4.81 19.51
CA LYS A 211 -7.83 -5.77 18.48
C LYS A 211 -6.64 -6.47 17.82
N LEU A 212 -5.55 -5.75 17.52
CA LEU A 212 -4.34 -6.36 16.97
C LEU A 212 -3.71 -7.35 17.95
N ALA A 213 -3.68 -7.03 19.24
CA ALA A 213 -3.19 -7.96 20.26
C ALA A 213 -4.05 -9.23 20.34
N GLU A 214 -5.39 -9.10 20.33
CA GLU A 214 -6.32 -10.23 20.24
C GLU A 214 -6.06 -11.08 18.99
N LEU A 215 -5.93 -10.44 17.82
CA LEU A 215 -5.70 -11.13 16.55
C LEU A 215 -4.34 -11.84 16.51
N GLN A 216 -3.30 -11.30 17.15
CA GLN A 216 -2.01 -11.98 17.31
C GLN A 216 -2.15 -13.27 18.12
N GLU A 217 -2.90 -13.26 19.22
CA GLU A 217 -3.16 -14.47 20.01
C GLU A 217 -4.01 -15.49 19.25
N ARG A 218 -5.00 -15.04 18.47
CA ARG A 218 -5.78 -15.92 17.58
C ARG A 218 -4.92 -16.50 16.47
N PHE A 219 -4.01 -15.71 15.90
CA PHE A 219 -3.10 -16.17 14.86
C PHE A 219 -2.23 -17.33 15.34
N LYS A 220 -1.81 -17.34 16.62
CA LYS A 220 -1.09 -18.48 17.22
C LYS A 220 -1.89 -19.78 17.25
N ARG A 221 -3.22 -19.76 17.06
CA ARG A 221 -4.13 -20.93 17.01
C ARG A 221 -4.70 -21.18 15.61
N ARG A 222 -4.08 -20.61 14.58
CA ARG A 222 -4.49 -20.79 13.17
C ARG A 222 -4.36 -22.23 12.72
N ALA A 223 -5.36 -22.71 11.99
CA ALA A 223 -5.24 -23.93 11.21
C ALA A 223 -4.52 -23.61 9.91
N TYR A 224 -3.51 -24.40 9.55
CA TYR A 224 -3.04 -24.39 8.17
C TYR A 224 -4.01 -25.23 7.33
N HIS A 225 -5.11 -24.61 6.86
CA HIS A 225 -6.06 -25.31 5.99
C HIS A 225 -5.37 -25.72 4.69
N ARG A 226 -5.17 -27.03 4.50
CA ARG A 226 -4.67 -27.67 3.27
C ARG A 226 -5.74 -27.65 2.15
N HIS A 227 -6.47 -26.54 1.99
CA HIS A 227 -7.54 -26.40 1.00
C HIS A 227 -7.04 -26.11 -0.43
N LEU A 228 -5.72 -26.19 -0.66
CA LEU A 228 -5.09 -25.90 -1.96
C LEU A 228 -4.71 -27.13 -2.78
N GLN A 229 -5.13 -28.35 -2.43
CA GLN A 229 -4.93 -29.51 -3.32
C GLN A 229 -5.82 -29.53 -4.57
N ARG A 230 -6.71 -28.54 -4.79
CA ARG A 230 -7.50 -28.40 -6.03
C ARG A 230 -7.72 -26.95 -6.49
N VAL A 231 -6.85 -26.02 -6.13
CA VAL A 231 -6.77 -24.76 -6.86
C VAL A 231 -5.62 -24.92 -7.84
N SER A 232 -5.97 -25.14 -9.11
CA SER A 232 -5.05 -24.98 -10.23
C SER A 232 -4.31 -23.67 -10.01
N ILE A 233 -3.00 -23.73 -9.74
CA ILE A 233 -2.14 -22.56 -9.68
C ILE A 233 -2.34 -21.82 -11.01
N PRO A 234 -2.95 -20.62 -11.03
CA PRO A 234 -2.79 -19.78 -12.19
C PRO A 234 -1.32 -19.39 -12.15
N THR A 235 -0.56 -19.88 -13.13
CA THR A 235 0.82 -19.49 -13.38
C THR A 235 0.87 -17.97 -13.61
N CYS A 236 0.97 -17.19 -12.53
CA CYS A 236 1.18 -15.74 -12.59
C CYS A 236 2.63 -15.35 -12.27
N CYS A 237 3.51 -16.33 -12.08
CA CYS A 237 4.93 -16.12 -11.78
C CYS A 237 5.85 -16.85 -12.77
N THR A 238 5.58 -16.72 -14.07
CA THR A 238 6.59 -16.92 -15.11
C THR A 238 6.69 -15.65 -15.96
N PRO A 239 7.90 -15.15 -16.30
CA PRO A 239 8.09 -13.90 -17.05
C PRO A 239 7.55 -13.89 -18.49
N SER A 240 6.84 -14.94 -18.94
CA SER A 240 6.49 -15.19 -20.33
C SER A 240 5.09 -14.73 -20.76
N ASN A 241 4.23 -14.23 -19.87
CA ASN A 241 2.86 -13.80 -20.23
C ASN A 241 2.67 -12.26 -20.33
N TRP A 242 3.74 -11.48 -20.45
CA TRP A 242 3.67 -10.04 -20.77
C TRP A 242 3.59 -9.75 -22.28
N ALA A 243 3.18 -10.72 -23.09
CA ALA A 243 2.83 -10.49 -24.48
C ALA A 243 1.51 -11.23 -24.79
N MET A 244 0.50 -10.45 -25.18
CA MET A 244 -0.83 -10.86 -25.69
C MET A 244 -1.88 -11.23 -24.62
N ALA A 245 -2.65 -10.23 -24.21
CA ALA A 245 -4.12 -10.19 -24.35
C ALA A 245 -4.62 -8.78 -23.96
#